data_AF-A0A1C4X5V3-F1
#
_entry.id   AF-A0A1C4X5V3-F1
#
_cell.length_a   1.000
_cell.length_b   1.000
_cell.length_c   1.000
_cell.angle_alpha   90.00
_cell.angle_beta   90.00
_cell.angle_gamma   90.00
#
_symmetry.space_group_name_H-M   'P 1'
#
loop_
_entity.id
_entity.type
_entity.pdbx_description
1 polymer ?
#
loop_
_entity_poly.entity_id
_entity_poly.type
_entity_poly.pdbx_seq_one_letter_code
_entity_poly.pdbx_strand_id
1 'polypeptide(L)'
;MTPEEYVEAVLDLVERIPPGRVMSYGGVADALAERSGRASARLVGSIMARHGGGVPWHRVVNAAGRLPPGHEREARARLRAEGTPLRGDRVDITTAAWQPEE
;
A
#
# COMPACT_ATOMS: atom_id res chain seq x y z
N MET A 1 -6.23 -5.36 19.53
CA MET A 1 -5.13 -5.71 18.61
C MET A 1 -3.79 -5.30 19.19
N THR A 2 -2.96 -6.29 19.48
CA THR A 2 -1.54 -6.17 19.82
C THR A 2 -0.74 -5.57 18.64
N PRO A 3 0.50 -5.10 18.86
CA PRO A 3 1.36 -4.61 17.78
C PRO A 3 1.59 -5.66 16.68
N GLU A 4 1.81 -6.91 17.05
CA GLU A 4 2.08 -8.03 16.16
C GLU A 4 0.86 -8.36 15.30
N GLU A 5 -0.33 -8.44 15.90
CA GLU A 5 -1.58 -8.62 15.14
C GLU A 5 -1.84 -7.47 14.17
N TYR A 6 -1.37 -6.25 14.48
CA TYR A 6 -1.50 -5.11 13.56
C TYR A 6 -0.51 -5.18 12.39
N VAL A 7 0.70 -5.70 12.62
CA VAL A 7 1.65 -5.97 11.53
C VAL A 7 1.06 -6.97 10.56
N GLU A 8 0.58 -8.12 11.06
CA GLU A 8 -0.05 -9.15 10.22
C GLU A 8 -1.26 -8.59 9.47
N ALA A 9 -2.16 -7.85 10.14
CA ALA A 9 -3.32 -7.26 9.49
C ALA A 9 -2.97 -6.26 8.37
N VAL A 10 -1.86 -5.52 8.51
CA VAL A 10 -1.35 -4.64 7.45
C VAL A 10 -0.84 -5.47 6.28
N LEU A 11 -0.04 -6.52 6.53
CA LEU A 11 0.52 -7.38 5.49
C LEU A 11 -0.59 -8.11 4.72
N ASP A 12 -1.54 -8.73 5.44
CA ASP A 12 -2.70 -9.40 4.88
C ASP A 12 -3.52 -8.47 3.96
N LEU A 13 -3.76 -7.23 4.40
CA LEU A 13 -4.49 -6.27 3.59
C LEU A 13 -3.72 -5.90 2.32
N VAL A 14 -2.39 -5.77 2.40
CA VAL A 14 -1.56 -5.46 1.24
C VAL A 14 -1.53 -6.61 0.23
N GLU A 15 -1.51 -7.87 0.68
CA GLU A 15 -1.62 -9.03 -0.20
C GLU A 15 -2.93 -9.08 -0.99
N ARG A 16 -4.01 -8.58 -0.39
CA ARG A 16 -5.33 -8.51 -1.03
C ARG A 16 -5.44 -7.45 -2.13
N ILE A 17 -4.56 -6.45 -2.16
CA ILE A 17 -4.63 -5.40 -3.19
C ILE A 17 -4.42 -6.07 -4.57
N PRO A 18 -5.39 -6.04 -5.48
CA PRO A 18 -5.28 -6.78 -6.73
C PRO A 18 -4.25 -6.15 -7.69
N PRO A 19 -3.68 -6.93 -8.64
CA PRO A 19 -2.82 -6.38 -9.69
C PRO A 19 -3.48 -5.20 -10.42
N GLY A 20 -2.70 -4.18 -10.75
CA GLY A 20 -3.19 -3.00 -11.44
C GLY A 20 -3.86 -1.97 -10.52
N ARG A 21 -4.01 -2.28 -9.23
CA ARG A 21 -4.57 -1.39 -8.21
C ARG A 21 -3.55 -1.04 -7.13
N VAL A 22 -3.83 0.04 -6.41
CA VAL A 22 -3.01 0.52 -5.29
C VAL A 22 -3.86 1.00 -4.13
N MET A 23 -3.25 1.03 -2.95
CA MET A 23 -3.74 1.81 -1.80
C MET A 23 -2.69 2.83 -1.36
N SER A 24 -3.14 3.90 -0.72
CA SER A 24 -2.24 4.78 -0.01
C SER A 24 -1.92 4.24 1.39
N TYR A 25 -0.78 4.61 1.97
CA TYR A 25 -0.48 4.29 3.39
C TYR A 25 -1.60 4.74 4.35
N GLY A 26 -2.24 5.88 4.06
CA GLY A 26 -3.41 6.36 4.80
C GLY A 26 -4.61 5.45 4.60
N GLY A 27 -4.92 5.08 3.36
CA GLY A 27 -6.02 4.17 3.07
C GLY A 27 -5.87 2.80 3.75
N VAL A 28 -4.65 2.26 3.84
CA VAL A 28 -4.38 1.03 4.60
C VAL A 28 -4.65 1.23 6.10
N ALA A 29 -4.23 2.37 6.65
CA ALA A 29 -4.49 2.69 8.06
C ALA A 29 -5.99 2.86 8.32
N ASP A 30 -6.70 3.56 7.44
CA ASP A 30 -8.14 3.83 7.56
C ASP A 30 -8.96 2.52 7.46
N ALA A 31 -8.63 1.64 6.52
CA ALA A 31 -9.27 0.34 6.36
C ALA A 31 -9.12 -0.59 7.57
N LEU A 32 -8.12 -0.34 8.42
CA LEU A 32 -7.87 -1.11 9.64
C LEU A 32 -8.23 -0.34 10.92
N ALA A 33 -8.68 0.92 10.81
CA ALA A 33 -8.80 1.81 11.95
C ALA A 33 -9.81 1.30 12.99
N GLU A 34 -10.98 0.86 12.54
CA GLU A 34 -12.04 0.35 13.42
C GLU A 34 -11.60 -0.91 14.19
N ARG A 35 -10.95 -1.85 13.49
CA ARG A 35 -10.48 -3.12 14.07
C ARG A 35 -9.25 -2.95 14.97
N SER A 36 -8.37 -2.01 14.65
CA SER A 36 -7.07 -1.86 15.31
C SER A 36 -7.01 -0.77 16.37
N GLY A 37 -7.95 0.19 16.34
CA GLY A 37 -7.91 1.42 17.13
C GLY A 37 -6.78 2.37 16.71
N ARG A 38 -6.17 2.19 15.52
CA ARG A 38 -5.01 2.94 15.03
C ARG A 38 -5.27 3.49 13.63
N ALA A 39 -4.99 4.77 13.41
CA ALA A 39 -5.12 5.44 12.11
C ALA A 39 -3.85 6.24 11.78
N SER A 40 -2.72 5.56 11.57
CA SER A 40 -1.43 6.21 11.30
C SER A 40 -0.77 5.68 10.03
N ALA A 41 -0.84 6.46 8.95
CA ALA A 41 -0.13 6.20 7.71
C ALA A 41 1.39 6.04 7.90
N ARG A 42 1.96 6.79 8.86
CA ARG A 42 3.40 6.70 9.17
C ARG A 42 3.74 5.38 9.83
N LEU A 43 2.87 4.85 10.69
CA LEU A 43 3.06 3.53 11.29
C LEU A 43 2.99 2.43 10.22
N VAL A 44 2.02 2.49 9.31
CA VAL A 44 1.94 1.57 8.16
C VAL A 44 3.21 1.64 7.32
N GLY A 45 3.70 2.85 7.02
CA GLY A 45 4.98 3.03 6.31
C GLY A 45 6.17 2.36 7.01
N SER A 46 6.27 2.50 8.33
CA SER A 46 7.31 1.83 9.12
C SER A 46 7.18 0.31 9.09
N ILE A 47 5.96 -0.22 9.16
CA ILE A 47 5.68 -1.66 9.05
C ILE A 47 6.09 -2.18 7.68
N MET A 48 5.67 -1.51 6.60
CA MET A 48 6.02 -1.89 5.24
C MET A 48 7.53 -1.87 4.99
N ALA A 49 8.25 -0.89 5.54
CA ALA A 49 9.70 -0.82 5.42
C ALA A 49 10.43 -1.98 6.13
N ARG A 50 9.88 -2.50 7.23
CA ARG A 50 10.52 -3.53 8.06
C ARG A 50 10.05 -4.96 7.74
N HIS A 51 8.79 -5.12 7.37
CA HIS A 51 8.12 -6.41 7.24
C HIS A 51 7.50 -6.64 5.85
N GLY A 52 7.40 -5.60 5.00
CA GLY A 52 6.67 -5.66 3.73
C GLY A 52 7.37 -6.42 2.59
N GLY A 53 8.55 -6.99 2.82
CA GLY A 53 9.34 -7.65 1.76
C GLY A 53 8.66 -8.87 1.13
N GLY A 54 7.74 -9.53 1.85
CA GLY A 54 7.01 -10.71 1.38
C GLY A 54 5.71 -10.43 0.63
N VAL A 55 5.20 -9.20 0.68
CA VAL A 55 3.87 -8.82 0.12
C VAL A 55 4.06 -7.94 -1.12
N PRO A 56 3.03 -7.65 -1.94
CA PRO A 56 3.16 -6.78 -3.12
C PRO A 56 3.30 -5.30 -2.72
N TRP A 57 4.39 -4.97 -2.03
CA TRP A 57 4.67 -3.67 -1.42
C TRP A 57 4.62 -2.50 -2.42
N HIS A 58 4.89 -2.75 -3.70
CA HIS A 58 4.83 -1.72 -4.75
C HIS A 58 3.41 -1.21 -5.00
N ARG A 59 2.38 -1.92 -4.52
CA ARG A 59 0.97 -1.51 -4.56
C ARG A 59 0.58 -0.57 -3.41
N VAL A 60 1.49 -0.28 -2.47
CA VAL A 60 1.29 0.72 -1.42
C VAL A 60 2.12 1.96 -1.73
N VAL A 61 1.44 3.08 -1.94
CA VAL A 61 2.05 4.36 -2.34
C VAL A 61 1.65 5.49 -1.40
N ASN A 62 2.24 6.67 -1.58
CA ASN A 62 1.73 7.83 -0.83
C ASN A 62 0.44 8.37 -1.46
N ALA A 63 -0.25 9.27 -0.74
CA ALA A 63 -1.51 9.85 -1.20
C ALA A 63 -1.41 10.63 -2.53
N ALA A 64 -0.21 11.05 -2.92
CA ALA A 64 0.06 11.72 -4.19
C ALA A 64 0.51 10.76 -5.31
N GLY A 65 0.43 9.44 -5.09
CA GLY A 65 0.84 8.41 -6.04
C GLY A 65 2.35 8.26 -6.22
N ARG A 66 3.17 8.89 -5.38
CA ARG A 66 4.63 8.69 -5.43
C ARG A 66 4.98 7.30 -4.92
N LEU A 67 5.91 6.69 -5.63
CA LEU A 67 6.47 5.37 -5.33
C LEU A 67 7.38 5.45 -4.10
N PRO A 68 7.60 4.32 -3.39
CA PRO A 68 8.50 4.27 -2.24
C PRO A 68 9.93 4.75 -2.61
N PRO A 69 10.53 5.66 -1.82
CA PRO A 69 11.85 6.21 -2.12
C PRO A 69 12.93 5.14 -2.03
N GLY A 70 13.89 5.17 -2.96
CA GLY A 70 14.95 4.17 -3.08
C GLY A 70 14.55 2.91 -3.85
N HIS A 71 13.25 2.74 -4.12
CA HIS A 71 12.71 1.59 -4.84
C HIS A 71 11.89 1.99 -6.08
N GLU A 72 11.97 3.25 -6.52
CA GLU A 72 11.10 3.80 -7.57
C GLU A 72 11.22 3.03 -8.90
N ARG A 73 12.44 2.63 -9.28
CA ARG A 73 12.68 1.87 -10.51
C ARG A 73 12.01 0.50 -10.47
N GLU A 74 12.19 -0.22 -9.37
CA GLU A 74 11.64 -1.56 -9.19
C GLU A 74 10.11 -1.51 -9.07
N ALA A 75 9.60 -0.63 -8.21
CA ALA A 75 8.17 -0.44 -8.02
C ALA A 75 7.49 -0.12 -9.35
N ARG A 76 8.06 0.80 -10.13
CA ARG A 76 7.54 1.17 -11.44
C ARG A 76 7.54 0.01 -12.42
N ALA A 77 8.60 -0.81 -12.44
CA ALA A 77 8.65 -1.98 -13.32
C ALA A 77 7.54 -2.98 -12.98
N ARG A 78 7.34 -3.28 -11.70
CA ARG A 78 6.28 -4.18 -11.22
C ARG A 78 4.88 -3.63 -11.53
N LEU A 79 4.63 -2.35 -11.23
CA LEU A 79 3.35 -1.69 -11.53
C LEU A 79 3.03 -1.68 -13.03
N ARG A 80 4.03 -1.49 -13.90
CA ARG A 80 3.82 -1.58 -15.36
C ARG A 80 3.50 -2.99 -15.81
N ALA A 81 4.16 -4.00 -15.25
CA ALA A 81 3.87 -5.40 -15.56
C ALA A 81 2.43 -5.78 -15.18
N GLU A 82 1.87 -5.14 -14.16
CA GLU A 82 0.50 -5.32 -13.72
C GLU A 82 -0.53 -4.44 -14.46
N GLY A 83 -0.08 -3.56 -15.36
CA GLY A 83 -0.96 -2.61 -16.05
C GLY A 83 -1.52 -1.52 -15.14
N THR A 84 -0.88 -1.21 -14.01
CA THR A 84 -1.34 -0.14 -13.11
C THR A 84 -1.33 1.21 -13.84
N PRO A 85 -2.41 1.99 -13.79
CA PRO A 85 -2.45 3.35 -14.33
C PRO A 85 -1.34 4.24 -13.74
N LEU A 86 -0.47 4.76 -14.60
CA LEU A 86 0.61 5.69 -14.22
C LEU A 86 0.44 7.03 -14.93
N ARG A 87 0.72 8.12 -14.21
CA ARG A 87 0.79 9.48 -14.74
C ARG A 87 2.23 9.99 -14.59
N GLY A 88 3.00 9.85 -15.67
CA GLY A 88 4.42 10.20 -15.67
C GLY A 88 5.23 9.31 -14.73
N ASP A 89 5.74 9.90 -13.64
CA ASP A 89 6.59 9.22 -12.68
C ASP A 89 5.83 8.59 -11.49
N ARG A 90 4.51 8.82 -11.42
CA ARG A 90 3.63 8.45 -10.30
C ARG A 90 2.49 7.54 -10.74
N VAL A 91 1.85 6.91 -9.76
CA VAL A 91 0.57 6.22 -9.95
C VAL A 91 -0.53 7.26 -10.17
N ASP A 92 -1.41 7.00 -11.13
CA ASP A 92 -2.67 7.73 -11.24
C ASP A 92 -3.66 7.19 -10.23
N ILE A 93 -3.64 7.76 -9.02
CA ILE A 93 -4.49 7.34 -7.91
C ILE A 93 -5.97 7.40 -8.26
N THR A 94 -6.39 8.38 -9.07
CA THR A 94 -7.81 8.54 -9.41
C THR A 94 -8.37 7.33 -10.16
N THR A 95 -7.51 6.63 -10.90
CA THR A 95 -7.89 5.45 -11.68
C THR A 95 -7.50 4.15 -10.96
N ALA A 96 -6.37 4.14 -10.26
CA ALA A 96 -5.78 2.93 -9.69
C ALA A 96 -6.20 2.64 -8.24
N ALA A 97 -6.84 3.58 -7.54
CA ALA A 97 -7.26 3.37 -6.15
C ALA A 97 -8.13 2.12 -5.99
N TRP A 98 -7.85 1.36 -4.94
CA TRP A 98 -8.66 0.25 -4.48
C TRP A 98 -9.04 0.45 -3.02
N GLN A 99 -10.21 -0.06 -2.68
CA GLN A 99 -10.70 -0.15 -1.31
C GLN A 99 -11.14 -1.60 -1.09
N PRO A 100 -10.81 -2.20 0.06
CA PRO A 100 -11.34 -3.50 0.40
C PRO A 100 -12.88 -3.42 0.51
N GLU A 101 -13.56 -4.42 -0.03
CA GLU A 101 -14.99 -4.62 0.25
C GLU A 101 -15.17 -4.97 1.74
N GLU A 102 -16.28 -4.49 2.34
CA GLU A 102 -16.66 -4.73 3.74
C GLU A 102 -16.80 -6.22 4.08
#